data_AF-A0A088EXW9-F1
#
_entry.id   AF-A0A088EXW9-F1
#
_cell.length_a   1.000
_cell.length_b   1.000
_cell.length_c   1.000
_cell.angle_alpha   90.00
_cell.angle_beta   90.00
_cell.angle_gamma   90.00
#
_symmetry.space_group_name_H-M   'P 1'
#
loop_
_entity.id
_entity.type
_entity.pdbx_description
1 polymer ?
#
loop_
_entity_poly.entity_id
_entity_poly.type
_entity_poly.pdbx_seq_one_letter_code
_entity_poly.pdbx_strand_id
1 'polypeptide(L)'
;MSKATKHQQTIIHFVRSHDNKITKKQACELIPFYHNTAKQVGDILSRMVKSKMLKRIKPGHFELGTGQKQDINQIVIFNQTELSFKS
;
A
#
# COMPACT_ATOMS: atom_id res chain seq x y z
N MET A 1 -1.83 -11.73 10.17
CA MET A 1 -1.34 -10.51 9.48
C MET A 1 0.19 -10.60 9.36
N SER A 2 0.77 -10.51 8.16
CA SER A 2 2.24 -10.53 8.03
C SER A 2 2.84 -9.22 8.55
N LYS A 3 3.86 -9.32 9.40
CA LYS A 3 4.57 -8.15 9.95
C LYS A 3 5.18 -7.31 8.82
N ALA A 4 4.98 -5.99 8.85
CA ALA A 4 5.58 -5.07 7.89
C ALA A 4 7.11 -5.11 8.01
N THR A 5 7.84 -5.03 6.89
CA THR A 5 9.30 -4.98 6.88
C THR A 5 9.82 -3.66 7.45
N LYS A 6 11.10 -3.60 7.84
CA LYS A 6 11.71 -2.36 8.36
C LYS A 6 11.54 -1.18 7.41
N HIS A 7 11.76 -1.39 6.11
CA HIS A 7 11.56 -0.36 5.08
C HIS A 7 10.10 0.10 4.97
N GLN A 8 9.13 -0.82 5.02
CA GLN A 8 7.72 -0.47 5.00
C GLN A 8 7.32 0.34 6.24
N GLN A 9 7.83 -0.04 7.42
CA GLN A 9 7.60 0.70 8.66
C GLN A 9 8.18 2.11 8.59
N THR A 10 9.41 2.27 8.08
CA THR A 10 10.03 3.59 7.87
C THR A 10 9.16 4.48 6.97
N ILE A 11 8.68 3.94 5.84
CA ILE A 11 7.80 4.69 4.94
C ILE A 11 6.49 5.09 5.63
N ILE A 12 5.84 4.17 6.36
CA ILE A 12 4.58 4.47 7.06
C ILE A 12 4.78 5.53 8.14
N HIS A 13 5.87 5.46 8.91
CA HIS A 13 6.17 6.46 9.92
C HIS A 13 6.37 7.84 9.30
N PHE A 14 7.15 7.92 8.22
CA PHE A 14 7.36 9.17 7.48
C PHE A 14 6.06 9.74 6.92
N VAL A 15 5.23 8.91 6.27
CA VAL A 15 3.95 9.32 5.68
C VAL A 15 3.04 9.93 6.75
N ARG A 16 2.97 9.31 7.94
CA ARG A 16 2.15 9.82 9.05
C ARG A 16 2.60 11.17 9.60
N SER A 17 3.90 11.48 9.50
CA SER A 17 4.43 12.80 9.90
C SER A 17 4.40 13.85 8.79
N HIS A 18 4.04 13.47 7.56
CA HIS A 18 4.07 14.34 6.38
C HIS A 18 2.73 14.31 5.62
N ASP A 19 1.68 14.83 6.25
CA ASP A 19 0.34 15.00 5.67
C ASP A 19 -0.26 13.73 5.03
N ASN A 20 0.11 12.57 5.55
CA ASN A 20 -0.26 11.27 5.00
C ASN A 20 0.16 11.06 3.54
N LYS A 21 1.22 11.73 3.07
CA LYS A 21 1.71 11.68 1.69
C LYS A 21 3.21 11.40 1.61
N ILE A 22 3.61 10.79 0.50
CA ILE A 22 5.03 10.58 0.17
C ILE A 22 5.22 10.50 -1.34
N THR A 23 6.34 11.04 -1.82
CA THR A 23 6.79 10.87 -3.19
C THR A 23 7.81 9.74 -3.31
N LYS A 24 7.95 9.15 -4.51
CA LYS A 24 9.01 8.16 -4.78
C LYS A 24 10.40 8.73 -4.49
N LYS A 25 10.61 10.03 -4.75
CA LYS A 25 11.89 10.70 -4.48
C LYS A 25 12.20 10.71 -2.98
N GLN A 26 11.27 11.15 -2.14
CA GLN A 26 11.42 11.12 -0.69
C GLN A 26 11.62 9.70 -0.17
N ALA A 27 10.91 8.71 -0.72
CA ALA A 27 11.12 7.30 -0.34
C ALA A 27 12.53 6.79 -0.69
N CYS A 28 13.11 7.24 -1.81
CA CYS A 28 14.50 6.93 -2.17
C CYS A 28 15.52 7.59 -1.23
N GLU A 29 15.23 8.79 -0.74
CA GLU A 29 16.08 9.50 0.23
C GLU A 29 16.01 8.84 1.62
N LEU A 30 14.83 8.36 2.02
CA LEU A 30 14.62 7.67 3.31
C LEU A 30 15.25 6.29 3.38
N ILE A 31 15.32 5.59 2.24
CA ILE A 31 15.82 4.23 2.16
C ILE A 31 16.86 4.15 1.05
N PRO A 32 18.08 4.64 1.31
CA PRO A 32 19.16 4.52 0.36
C PRO A 32 19.61 3.06 0.28
N PHE A 33 19.74 2.56 -0.95
CA PHE A 33 20.41 1.29 -1.24
C PHE A 33 21.76 1.58 -1.89
N TYR A 34 22.74 0.69 -1.68
CA TYR A 34 24.07 0.83 -2.28
C TYR A 34 24.01 0.83 -3.82
N HIS A 35 23.07 0.07 -4.40
CA HIS A 35 22.81 0.04 -5.84
C HIS A 35 21.31 0.02 -6.15
N ASN A 36 20.92 0.63 -7.27
CA ASN A 36 19.58 0.54 -7.84
C ASN A 36 18.44 1.00 -6.91
N THR A 37 18.69 1.98 -6.03
CA THR A 37 17.71 2.52 -5.06
C THR A 37 16.34 2.79 -5.70
N ALA A 38 16.31 3.47 -6.84
CA ALA A 38 15.07 3.83 -7.52
C ALA A 38 14.23 2.61 -7.97
N LYS A 39 14.88 1.50 -8.32
CA LYS A 39 14.20 0.24 -8.65
C LYS A 39 13.68 -0.43 -7.39
N GLN A 40 14.55 -0.65 -6.41
CA GLN A 40 14.20 -1.35 -5.16
C GLN A 40 13.07 -0.64 -4.41
N VAL A 41 13.16 0.68 -4.27
CA VAL A 41 12.11 1.50 -3.65
C VAL A 41 10.83 1.46 -4.47
N GLY A 42 10.93 1.47 -5.80
CA GLY A 42 9.78 1.28 -6.68
C GLY A 42 9.06 -0.05 -6.45
N ASP A 43 9.82 -1.13 -6.27
CA ASP A 43 9.29 -2.47 -5.98
C ASP A 43 8.62 -2.51 -4.59
N ILE A 44 9.23 -1.87 -3.58
CA ILE A 44 8.65 -1.76 -2.22
C ILE A 44 7.32 -1.00 -2.25
N LEU A 45 7.30 0.21 -2.84
CA LEU A 45 6.09 1.03 -2.94
C LEU A 45 4.97 0.30 -3.70
N SER A 46 5.32 -0.43 -4.75
CA SER A 46 4.35 -1.23 -5.51
C SER A 46 3.76 -2.36 -4.67
N ARG A 47 4.56 -3.04 -3.85
CA ARG A 47 4.06 -4.04 -2.89
C ARG A 47 3.15 -3.41 -1.84
N MET A 48 3.54 -2.25 -1.29
CA MET A 48 2.73 -1.53 -0.30
C MET A 48 1.36 -1.14 -0.86
N VAL A 49 1.31 -0.66 -2.12
CA VAL A 49 0.06 -0.37 -2.82
C VAL A 49 -0.78 -1.63 -3.02
N LYS A 50 -0.18 -2.73 -3.49
CA LYS A 50 -0.89 -4.02 -3.63
C LYS A 50 -1.46 -4.53 -2.30
N SER A 51 -0.76 -4.28 -1.20
CA SER A 51 -1.21 -4.63 0.15
C SER A 51 -2.15 -3.60 0.80
N LYS A 52 -2.55 -2.54 0.07
CA LYS A 52 -3.42 -1.44 0.56
C LYS A 52 -2.86 -0.66 1.77
N MET A 53 -1.54 -0.75 2.00
CA MET A 53 -0.83 0.08 3.00
C MET A 53 -0.66 1.51 2.51
N LEU A 54 -0.51 1.68 1.19
CA LEU A 54 -0.47 2.98 0.51
C LEU A 54 -1.49 2.96 -0.64
N LYS A 55 -1.89 4.15 -1.07
CA LYS A 55 -2.65 4.36 -2.30
C LYS A 55 -1.84 5.26 -3.23
N ARG A 56 -1.76 4.91 -4.51
CA ARG A 56 -1.10 5.76 -5.52
C ARG A 56 -2.11 6.80 -6.00
N ILE A 57 -1.79 8.08 -5.84
CA ILE A 57 -2.63 9.19 -6.31
C ILE A 57 -2.32 9.48 -7.79
N LYS A 58 -1.02 9.59 -8.11
CA LYS A 58 -0.50 9.86 -9.45
C LYS A 58 0.90 9.25 -9.59
N PRO A 59 1.51 9.20 -10.78
CA PRO A 59 2.86 8.64 -10.95
C PRO A 59 3.85 9.24 -9.95
N GLY A 60 4.51 8.36 -9.18
CA GLY A 60 5.49 8.74 -8.16
C GLY A 60 4.93 9.41 -6.90
N HIS A 61 3.61 9.51 -6.72
CA HIS A 61 2.99 10.13 -5.54
C HIS A 61 2.02 9.17 -4.86
N PHE A 62 2.13 9.06 -3.54
CA PHE A 62 1.41 8.09 -2.73
C PHE A 62 0.82 8.75 -1.48
N GLU A 63 -0.27 8.20 -0.99
CA GLU A 63 -0.90 8.54 0.29
C GLU A 63 -1.08 7.32 1.18
N LEU A 64 -1.32 7.54 2.47
CA LEU A 64 -1.61 6.47 3.42
C LEU A 64 -2.87 5.71 2.99
N GLY A 65 -2.77 4.39 2.88
CA GLY A 65 -3.91 3.53 2.58
C GLY A 65 -4.72 3.23 3.84
N THR A 66 -5.97 2.80 3.66
CA THR A 66 -6.88 2.43 4.76
C THR A 66 -6.50 1.12 5.46
N GLY A 67 -5.44 0.44 5.02
CA GLY A 67 -4.83 -0.70 5.74
C GLY A 67 -5.60 -2.03 5.65
N GLN A 68 -6.78 -2.08 5.04
CA GLN A 68 -7.54 -3.31 4.92
C GLN A 68 -7.24 -4.04 3.62
N LYS A 69 -6.42 -5.10 3.69
CA LYS A 69 -6.35 -6.12 2.65
C LYS A 69 -7.71 -6.83 2.60
N GLN A 70 -8.64 -6.38 1.76
CA GLN A 70 -9.86 -7.15 1.51
C GLN A 70 -9.43 -8.51 0.92
N ASP A 71 -9.68 -9.58 1.66
CA ASP A 71 -9.59 -10.92 1.12
C ASP A 71 -10.65 -11.06 0.03
N ILE A 72 -10.18 -11.33 -1.20
CA ILE A 72 -11.02 -11.47 -2.40
C ILE A 72 -12.06 -12.60 -2.22
N ASN A 73 -11.82 -13.53 -1.29
CA ASN A 73 -12.73 -14.63 -0.98
C ASN A 73 -14.01 -14.25 -0.22
N GLN A 74 -14.15 -13.03 0.32
CA GLN A 74 -15.39 -12.61 0.98
C GLN A 74 -16.42 -11.95 0.05
N ILE A 75 -16.02 -11.54 -1.17
CA ILE A 75 -16.92 -10.82 -2.09
C ILE A 75 -17.93 -11.78 -2.75
N VAL A 76 -17.60 -13.06 -2.88
CA VAL A 76 -18.46 -14.04 -3.57
C VAL A 76 -19.67 -14.45 -2.73
N ILE A 77 -19.61 -14.36 -1.40
CA ILE A 77 -20.68 -14.84 -0.52
C ILE A 77 -21.85 -13.85 -0.45
N PHE A 78 -21.59 -12.54 -0.49
CA PHE A 78 -22.64 -11.52 -0.37
C PHE A 78 -23.55 -11.42 -1.62
N ASN A 79 -23.03 -11.76 -2.81
CA ASN A 79 -23.79 -11.64 -4.04
C ASN A 79 -24.73 -12.83 -4.33
N GLN A 80 -24.60 -13.96 -3.61
CA GLN A 80 -25.54 -15.09 -3.76
C GLN A 80 -26.74 -15.00 -2.82
N THR A 81 -26.62 -14.31 -1.69
CA THR A 81 -27.70 -14.24 -0.70
C THR A 81 -28.84 -13.29 -1.12
N GLU A 82 -28.58 -12.31 -1.99
CA GLU A 82 -29.63 -11.38 -2.44
C GLU A 82 -30.48 -11.87 -3.62
N LEU A 83 -30.10 -12.97 -4.27
CA LEU A 83 -30.84 -13.55 -5.41
C LEU A 83 -31.88 -14.61 -4.98
N SER A 84 -31.86 -15.07 -3.73
CA SER A 84 -32.80 -16.12 -3.24
C SER A 84 -34.05 -15.58 -2.54
N PHE A 85 -34.14 -14.27 -2.26
CA PHE A 85 -35.27 -13.67 -1.53
C PHE A 85 -36.23 -12.88 -2.43
N LYS A 86 -36.11 -12.99 -3.76
CA LYS A 86 -36.98 -12.30 -4.73
C LYS A 86 -37.83 -13.25 -5.60
N SER A 87 -38.15 -14.45 -5.11
CA SER A 87 -39.04 -15.39 -5.79
C SER A 87 -40.28 -15.67 -4.96
#